data_AF-A0A0F8WFI9-F1
#
_entry.id   AF-A0A0F8WFI9-F1
#
_cell.length_a   1.000
_cell.length_b   1.000
_cell.length_c   1.000
_cell.angle_alpha   90.00
_cell.angle_beta   90.00
_cell.angle_gamma   90.00
#
_symmetry.space_group_name_H-M   'P 1'
#
loop_
_entity.id
_entity.type
_entity.pdbx_description
1 polymer ?
#
loop_
_entity_poly.entity_id
_entity_poly.type
_entity_poly.pdbx_seq_one_letter_code
_entity_poly.pdbx_strand_id
1 'polypeptide(L)' 'MKRDQLLEAMEDAHRFLTTARLAENRLKVDKYAVCGTKETATCKRASMDLTRSLARLRKP' A
#
# COMPACT_ATOMS: atom_id res chain seq x y z
N MET A 1 10.31 -6.55 -18.88
CA MET A 1 9.78 -7.10 -17.60
C MET A 1 10.63 -8.27 -17.09
N LYS A 2 11.20 -8.16 -15.88
CA LYS A 2 12.01 -9.22 -15.24
C LYS A 2 11.24 -9.95 -14.13
N ARG A 3 11.54 -11.24 -13.86
CA ARG A 3 10.87 -12.04 -12.80
C ARG A 3 10.95 -11.36 -11.43
N ASP A 4 12.10 -10.80 -11.07
CA ASP A 4 12.29 -10.16 -9.77
C ASP A 4 11.42 -8.91 -9.60
N GLN A 5 11.20 -8.15 -10.68
CA GLN A 5 10.31 -6.98 -10.66
C GLN A 5 8.85 -7.37 -10.48
N LEU A 6 8.44 -8.53 -11.03
CA LEU A 6 7.11 -9.07 -10.84
C LEU A 6 6.91 -9.48 -9.38
N LEU A 7 7.89 -10.19 -8.78
CA LEU A 7 7.83 -10.61 -7.38
C LEU A 7 7.79 -9.40 -6.43
N GLU A 8 8.62 -8.38 -6.66
CA GLU A 8 8.60 -7.13 -5.89
C GLU A 8 7.23 -6.44 -5.97
N ALA A 9 6.64 -6.35 -7.16
CA ALA A 9 5.31 -5.76 -7.33
C ALA A 9 4.21 -6.57 -6.61
N MET A 10 4.31 -7.90 -6.61
CA MET A 10 3.38 -8.77 -5.87
C MET A 10 3.50 -8.55 -4.35
N GLU A 11 4.72 -8.51 -3.83
CA GLU A 11 4.97 -8.29 -2.40
C GLU A 11 4.46 -6.91 -1.94
N ASP A 12 4.74 -5.87 -2.73
CA ASP A 12 4.22 -4.52 -2.47
C ASP A 12 2.69 -4.46 -2.53
N ALA A 13 2.06 -5.20 -3.45
CA ALA A 13 0.61 -5.27 -3.55
C ALA A 13 0.01 -5.94 -2.31
N HIS A 14 0.59 -7.05 -1.85
CA HIS A 14 0.17 -7.71 -0.62
C HIS A 14 0.32 -6.82 0.61
N ARG A 15 1.45 -6.10 0.72
CA ARG A 15 1.69 -5.13 1.80
C ARG A 15 0.68 -3.98 1.78
N PHE A 16 0.38 -3.45 0.60
CA PHE A 16 -0.65 -2.43 0.44
C PHE A 16 -2.03 -2.94 0.87
N LEU A 17 -2.46 -4.11 0.38
CA LEU A 17 -3.77 -4.67 0.75
C LEU A 17 -3.89 -4.92 2.26
N THR A 18 -2.82 -5.40 2.89
CA THR A 18 -2.78 -5.63 4.34
C THR A 18 -2.94 -4.33 5.11
N THR A 19 -2.17 -3.30 4.76
CA THR A 19 -2.22 -2.00 5.44
C THR A 19 -3.49 -1.22 5.14
N ALA A 20 -4.08 -1.39 3.96
CA ALA A 20 -5.37 -0.81 3.59
C ALA A 20 -6.51 -1.37 4.45
N ARG A 21 -6.55 -2.69 4.68
CA ARG A 21 -7.54 -3.32 5.59
C ARG A 21 -7.40 -2.81 7.02
N LEU A 22 -6.17 -2.66 7.51
CA LEU A 22 -5.92 -2.11 8.85
C LEU A 22 -6.38 -0.65 8.95
N ALA A 23 -6.09 0.16 7.94
CA ALA A 23 -6.53 1.54 7.87
C ALA A 23 -8.07 1.65 7.80
N GLU A 24 -8.73 0.84 6.97
CA GLU A 24 -10.19 0.78 6.88
C GLU A 24 -10.83 0.42 8.23
N ASN A 25 -10.32 -0.62 8.89
CA ASN A 25 -10.80 -1.02 10.21
C ASN A 25 -10.62 0.09 11.25
N ARG A 26 -9.46 0.76 11.25
CA ARG A 26 -9.22 1.88 12.17
C ARG A 26 -10.18 3.04 11.90
N LEU A 27 -10.41 3.41 10.64
CA LEU A 27 -11.35 4.46 10.27
C LEU A 27 -12.80 4.14 10.64
N LYS A 28 -13.19 2.85 10.64
CA LYS A 28 -14.53 2.42 11.10
C LYS A 28 -14.71 2.53 12.60
N VAL A 29 -13.65 2.24 13.37
CA VAL A 29 -13.71 2.18 14.85
C VAL A 29 -13.47 3.56 15.48
N ASP A 30 -12.56 4.34 14.91
CA ASP A 30 -12.11 5.60 15.50
C ASP A 30 -12.88 6.80 14.90
N LYS A 31 -13.90 7.26 15.63
CA LYS A 31 -14.69 8.45 15.28
C LYS A 31 -13.86 9.75 15.21
N TYR A 32 -12.66 9.77 15.78
CA TYR A 32 -11.80 10.96 15.81
C TYR A 32 -10.66 10.92 14.80
N ALA A 33 -10.64 9.91 13.91
CA ALA A 33 -9.65 9.78 12.83
C ALA A 33 -9.78 10.82 11.71
N VAL A 34 -10.21 12.06 12.02
CA VAL A 34 -10.49 13.16 11.08
C VAL A 34 -9.26 13.56 10.27
N CYS A 35 -8.07 13.51 10.89
CA CYS A 35 -6.80 13.91 10.28
C CYS A 35 -6.00 12.71 9.72
N GLY A 36 -6.55 11.50 9.79
CA GLY A 36 -5.84 10.25 9.54
C GLY A 36 -5.17 9.67 10.79
N THR A 37 -4.83 8.39 10.71
CA THR A 37 -4.16 7.62 11.78
C THR A 37 -2.81 7.07 11.31
N LYS A 38 -2.03 6.52 12.23
CA LYS A 38 -0.77 5.82 11.91
C LYS A 38 -0.97 4.77 10.80
N GLU A 39 -2.07 4.02 10.85
CA GLU A 39 -2.42 3.01 9.86
C GLU A 39 -2.68 3.64 8.49
N THR A 40 -3.39 4.76 8.42
CA THR A 40 -3.60 5.48 7.15
C THR A 40 -2.30 6.04 6.56
N ALA A 41 -1.37 6.52 7.41
CA ALA A 41 -0.06 6.98 6.97
C ALA A 41 0.79 5.83 6.42
N THR A 42 0.76 4.66 7.07
CA THR A 42 1.43 3.45 6.59
C THR A 42 0.83 2.97 5.27
N CYS A 43 -0.51 2.95 5.15
CA CYS A 43 -1.21 2.61 3.91
C CYS A 43 -0.79 3.55 2.76
N LYS A 44 -0.72 4.86 3.01
CA LYS A 44 -0.24 5.85 2.03
C LYS A 44 1.20 5.58 1.59
N ARG A 45 2.09 5.17 2.50
CA ARG A 45 3.47 4.79 2.11
C ARG A 45 3.48 3.53 1.25
N ALA A 46 2.73 2.50 1.65
CA ALA A 46 2.62 1.27 0.87
C ALA A 46 2.04 1.51 -0.53
N SER A 47 1.08 2.43 -0.69
CA SER A 47 0.53 2.78 -2.01
C SER A 47 1.56 3.46 -2.92
N MET A 48 2.43 4.32 -2.35
CA MET A 48 3.52 4.95 -3.10
C MET A 48 4.56 3.93 -3.54
N ASP A 49 4.93 2.98 -2.68
CA ASP A 49 5.85 1.90 -3.03
C ASP A 49 5.29 1.02 -4.15
N LEU A 50 4.03 0.57 -4.02
CA LEU A 50 3.36 -0.19 -5.06
C LEU A 50 3.33 0.56 -6.40
N THR A 51 3.07 1.88 -6.38
CA THR A 51 3.11 2.70 -7.58
C THR A 51 4.50 2.69 -8.24
N ARG A 52 5.57 2.79 -7.45
CA ARG A 52 6.96 2.72 -7.95
C ARG A 52 7.27 1.34 -8.57
N SER A 53 6.83 0.26 -7.93
CA SER A 53 7.09 -1.10 -8.41
C SER A 53 6.30 -1.42 -9.68
N LEU A 54 5.02 -1.01 -9.75
CA LEU A 54 4.21 -1.12 -10.98
C LEU A 54 4.75 -0.24 -12.11
N ALA A 55 5.23 0.96 -11.81
CA ALA A 55 5.86 1.83 -12.82
C ALA A 55 7.13 1.21 -13.39
N ARG A 56 7.94 0.53 -12.57
CA ARG A 56 9.10 -0.24 -13.03
C ARG A 56 8.68 -1.41 -13.92
N LEU A 57 7.62 -2.13 -13.57
CA LEU A 57 7.09 -3.26 -14.35
C LEU A 57 6.63 -2.85 -15.77
N ARG A 58 6.07 -1.64 -15.90
CA ARG A 58 5.57 -1.10 -17.18
C ARG A 58 6.67 -0.66 -18.14
N LYS A 59 7.88 -0.43 -17.65
CA LYS A 59 9.02 -0.04 -18.50
C LYS A 59 9.59 -1.30 -19.18
N PRO A 60 9.97 -1.22 -20.47
CA PRO A 60 10.50 -2.35 -21.23
C PRO A 60 11.64 -3.10 -20.50
#